data_AF-A0A831LW53-F1
#
_entry.id   AF-A0A831LW53-F1
#
_cell.length_a   1.000
_cell.length_b   1.000
_cell.length_c   1.000
_cell.angle_alpha   90.00
_cell.angle_beta   90.00
_cell.angle_gamma   90.00
#
_symmetry.space_group_name_H-M   'P 1'
#
loop_
_entity.id
_entity.type
_entity.pdbx_description
1 polymer ?
#
loop_
_entity_poly.entity_id
_entity_poly.type
_entity_poly.pdbx_seq_one_letter_code
_entity_poly.pdbx_strand_id
1 'polypeptide(L)'
;MIRKALAALFREGDVVEVRALADRFTHSGYFDDPGRLADAAEALDADPEVRGIYVTLNEVKPALLARRSNRVKMRLTRSDPTTSDADIVHRRWLPVDLDPVRPSGVSSTDAEHEAALRKADEIALWLSEQGFPAPIRADSGNGAHLLYRIDLPPDDGGLVKGVLATLDALFSDDAVTVDTANSNAARIWKLYGTCS
;
A
#
# COMPACT_ATOMS: atom_id res chain seq x y z
N MET A 1 11.95 3.23 11.73
CA MET A 1 10.51 2.93 11.64
C MET A 1 10.19 1.98 10.49
N ILE A 2 10.78 2.20 9.32
CA ILE A 2 10.61 1.37 8.11
C ILE A 2 10.80 -0.14 8.37
N ARG A 3 11.88 -0.54 9.05
CA ARG A 3 12.13 -1.97 9.38
C ARG A 3 10.97 -2.64 10.13
N LYS A 4 10.33 -1.93 11.06
CA LYS A 4 9.17 -2.43 11.81
C LYS A 4 7.94 -2.56 10.91
N ALA A 5 7.73 -1.61 10.00
CA ALA A 5 6.66 -1.68 9.01
C ALA A 5 6.83 -2.88 8.09
N LEU A 6 8.05 -3.11 7.57
CA LEU A 6 8.35 -4.25 6.72
C LEU A 6 8.10 -5.58 7.43
N ALA A 7 8.55 -5.72 8.68
CA ALA A 7 8.32 -6.93 9.48
C ALA A 7 6.83 -7.17 9.79
N ALA A 8 6.00 -6.13 9.82
CA ALA A 8 4.55 -6.27 9.99
C ALA A 8 3.85 -6.68 8.68
N LEU A 9 4.33 -6.16 7.55
CA LEU A 9 3.73 -6.35 6.24
C LEU A 9 4.10 -7.69 5.59
N PHE A 10 5.36 -8.09 5.71
CA PHE A 10 5.97 -9.18 4.95
C PHE A 10 6.56 -10.26 5.84
N ARG A 11 6.69 -11.47 5.29
CA ARG A 11 7.37 -12.60 5.93
C ARG A 11 8.84 -12.62 5.52
N GLU A 12 9.66 -13.27 6.32
CA GLU A 12 11.06 -13.53 5.96
C GLU A 12 11.11 -14.40 4.69
N GLY A 13 11.93 -13.99 3.71
CA GLY A 13 12.04 -14.66 2.41
C GLY A 13 11.08 -14.18 1.33
N ASP A 14 10.10 -13.31 1.66
CA ASP A 14 9.25 -12.67 0.64
C ASP A 14 10.11 -11.78 -0.27
N VAL A 15 9.85 -11.84 -1.58
CA VAL A 15 10.39 -10.83 -2.52
C VAL A 15 9.44 -9.64 -2.54
N VAL A 16 9.95 -8.45 -2.26
CA VAL A 16 9.17 -7.22 -2.23
C VAL A 16 9.69 -6.25 -3.27
N GLU A 17 8.80 -5.77 -4.14
CA GLU A 17 9.10 -4.61 -4.98
C GLU A 17 8.94 -3.34 -4.13
N VAL A 18 9.96 -2.49 -4.10
CA VAL A 18 9.83 -1.08 -3.70
C VAL A 18 9.71 -0.23 -4.95
N ARG A 19 8.84 0.78 -4.92
CA ARG A 19 8.62 1.76 -5.98
C ARG A 19 8.60 3.15 -5.39
N ALA A 20 9.52 4.01 -5.81
CA ALA A 20 9.49 5.43 -5.46
C ALA A 20 8.98 6.24 -6.65
N LEU A 21 8.05 7.15 -6.40
CA LEU A 21 7.45 8.02 -7.41
C LEU A 21 8.04 9.42 -7.27
N ALA A 22 8.54 9.96 -8.36
CA ALA A 22 8.95 11.35 -8.55
C ALA A 22 8.09 11.98 -9.65
N ASP A 23 8.13 13.30 -9.82
CA ASP A 23 7.27 14.02 -10.78
C ASP A 23 7.38 13.51 -12.22
N ARG A 24 8.56 13.06 -12.64
CA ARG A 24 8.84 12.62 -14.01
C ARG A 24 9.26 11.17 -14.14
N PHE A 25 9.62 10.54 -13.03
CA PHE A 25 10.30 9.27 -13.04
C PHE A 25 9.78 8.35 -11.96
N THR A 26 9.82 7.06 -12.25
CA THR A 26 9.65 6.01 -11.25
C THR A 26 11.00 5.38 -10.97
N HIS A 27 11.26 5.04 -9.71
CA HIS A 27 12.39 4.22 -9.30
C HIS A 27 11.84 2.90 -8.77
N SER A 28 12.55 1.80 -9.00
CA SER A 28 12.08 0.48 -8.53
C SER A 28 13.26 -0.42 -8.20
N GLY A 29 13.06 -1.28 -7.20
CA GLY A 29 13.99 -2.34 -6.81
C GLY A 29 13.22 -3.53 -6.24
N TYR A 30 13.86 -4.71 -6.19
CA TYR A 30 13.26 -5.93 -5.66
C TYR A 30 14.21 -6.51 -4.62
N PHE A 31 13.68 -6.85 -3.45
CA PHE A 31 14.49 -7.27 -2.30
C PHE A 31 13.90 -8.51 -1.66
N ASP A 32 14.77 -9.43 -1.28
CA ASP A 32 14.48 -10.58 -0.40
C ASP A 32 15.10 -10.41 1.00
N ASP A 33 15.91 -9.36 1.18
CA ASP A 33 16.47 -8.93 2.46
C ASP A 33 15.73 -7.66 2.95
N PRO A 34 14.91 -7.75 4.01
CA PRO A 34 14.17 -6.60 4.55
C PRO A 34 15.06 -5.47 5.05
N GLY A 35 16.28 -5.78 5.49
CA GLY A 35 17.24 -4.77 5.93
C GLY A 35 17.78 -3.95 4.77
N ARG A 36 18.14 -4.61 3.67
CA ARG A 36 18.56 -3.92 2.44
C ARG A 36 17.43 -3.11 1.82
N LEU A 37 16.19 -3.61 1.87
CA LEU A 37 15.03 -2.83 1.44
C LEU A 37 14.88 -1.57 2.29
N ALA A 38 14.98 -1.70 3.62
CA ALA A 38 14.89 -0.55 4.52
C ALA A 38 15.97 0.50 4.23
N ASP A 39 17.23 0.08 4.06
CA ASP A 39 18.34 1.00 3.75
C ASP A 39 18.12 1.71 2.41
N ALA A 40 17.62 0.99 1.39
CA ALA A 40 17.28 1.57 0.11
C ALA A 40 16.11 2.55 0.19
N ALA A 41 15.09 2.25 1.01
CA ALA A 41 13.97 3.14 1.24
C ALA A 41 14.38 4.41 1.99
N GLU A 42 15.26 4.31 3.00
CA GLU A 42 15.82 5.48 3.70
C GLU A 42 16.62 6.38 2.76
N ALA A 43 17.42 5.80 1.87
CA ALA A 43 18.15 6.56 0.86
C ALA A 43 17.22 7.26 -0.14
N LEU A 44 16.12 6.60 -0.55
CA LEU A 44 15.10 7.20 -1.41
C LEU A 44 14.32 8.30 -0.71
N ASP A 45 14.03 8.15 0.58
CA ASP A 45 13.26 9.13 1.36
C ASP A 45 14.05 10.43 1.60
N ALA A 46 15.39 10.34 1.58
CA ALA A 46 16.27 11.49 1.66
C ALA A 46 16.41 12.26 0.33
N ASP A 47 15.90 11.73 -0.78
CA ASP A 47 15.95 12.38 -2.09
C ASP A 47 14.75 13.34 -2.27
N PRO A 48 14.98 14.66 -2.40
CA PRO A 48 13.90 15.63 -2.54
C PRO A 48 13.11 15.51 -3.85
N GLU A 49 13.60 14.77 -4.85
CA GLU A 49 12.82 14.48 -6.07
C GLU A 49 11.71 13.44 -5.79
N VAL A 50 11.83 12.62 -4.74
CA VAL A 50 10.88 11.56 -4.40
C VAL A 50 9.67 12.14 -3.67
N ARG A 51 8.47 11.84 -4.17
CA ARG A 51 7.16 12.27 -3.64
C ARG A 51 6.46 11.20 -2.82
N GLY A 52 6.90 9.95 -2.93
CA GLY A 52 6.33 8.86 -2.16
C GLY A 52 6.98 7.52 -2.47
N ILE A 53 7.09 6.68 -1.44
CA ILE A 53 7.70 5.37 -1.51
C ILE A 53 6.63 4.33 -1.21
N TYR A 54 6.54 3.33 -2.07
CA TYR A 54 5.51 2.31 -2.07
C TYR A 54 6.13 0.93 -2.16
N VAL A 55 5.40 -0.08 -1.70
CA VAL A 55 5.74 -1.49 -1.83
C VAL A 55 4.58 -2.28 -2.40
N THR A 56 4.84 -3.40 -3.08
CA THR A 56 3.78 -4.36 -3.42
C THR A 56 3.29 -5.06 -2.15
N LEU A 57 1.98 -5.03 -1.87
CA LEU A 57 1.44 -5.65 -0.65
C LEU A 57 1.44 -7.18 -0.69
N ASN A 58 1.10 -7.74 -1.85
CA ASN A 58 0.81 -9.15 -2.01
C ASN A 58 2.06 -9.94 -2.44
N GLU A 59 2.03 -11.24 -2.21
CA GLU A 59 3.15 -12.14 -2.52
C GLU A 59 3.40 -12.17 -4.02
N VAL A 60 4.59 -11.78 -4.45
CA VAL A 60 5.00 -11.76 -5.86
C VAL A 60 5.76 -13.03 -6.22
N LYS A 61 5.87 -13.33 -7.51
CA LYS A 61 6.73 -14.42 -8.00
C LYS A 61 8.19 -14.18 -7.55
N PRO A 62 8.86 -15.14 -6.88
CA PRO A 62 10.25 -14.97 -6.44
C PRO A 62 11.23 -14.62 -7.58
N ALA A 63 10.96 -15.10 -8.80
CA ALA A 63 11.74 -14.80 -9.99
C ALA A 63 11.83 -13.29 -10.30
N LEU A 64 10.93 -12.46 -9.79
CA LEU A 64 10.97 -11.02 -9.98
C LEU A 64 12.19 -10.36 -9.34
N LEU A 65 12.80 -11.00 -8.32
CA LEU A 65 14.05 -10.55 -7.72
C LEU A 65 15.13 -10.32 -8.78
N ALA A 66 15.21 -11.18 -9.80
CA ALA A 66 16.20 -11.07 -10.87
C ALA A 66 16.07 -9.78 -11.71
N ARG A 67 14.91 -9.10 -11.71
CA ARG A 67 14.75 -7.85 -12.46
C ARG A 67 15.69 -6.75 -11.94
N ARG A 68 15.79 -6.61 -10.61
CA ARG A 68 16.68 -5.66 -9.89
C ARG A 68 17.02 -6.17 -8.49
N SER A 69 17.83 -7.22 -8.40
CA SER A 69 18.10 -7.90 -7.13
C SER A 69 18.81 -6.98 -6.14
N ASN A 70 18.16 -6.76 -5.00
CA ASN A 70 18.65 -6.02 -3.84
C ASN A 70 19.25 -4.65 -4.18
N ARG A 71 18.67 -3.98 -5.18
CA ARG A 71 19.07 -2.64 -5.62
C ARG A 71 17.90 -1.90 -6.24
N VAL A 72 17.96 -0.58 -6.19
CA VAL A 72 17.01 0.29 -6.89
C VAL A 72 17.63 0.74 -8.20
N LYS A 73 16.88 0.58 -9.30
CA LYS A 73 17.16 1.27 -10.56
C LYS A 73 16.45 2.62 -10.53
N MET A 74 17.24 3.69 -10.59
CA MET A 74 16.73 5.04 -10.74
C MET A 74 16.26 5.29 -12.17
N ARG A 75 15.26 6.16 -12.30
CA ARG A 75 14.67 6.64 -13.56
C ARG A 75 14.35 5.51 -14.55
N LEU A 76 13.41 4.65 -14.16
CA LEU A 76 12.90 3.58 -15.03
C LEU A 76 12.43 4.12 -16.37
N THR A 77 12.66 3.35 -17.42
CA THR A 77 12.10 3.61 -18.75
C THR A 77 10.85 2.75 -18.98
N ARG A 78 10.14 2.99 -20.09
CA ARG A 78 8.99 2.16 -20.49
C ARG A 78 9.33 0.68 -20.72
N SER A 79 10.60 0.36 -20.98
CA SER A 79 11.04 -1.03 -21.17
C SER A 79 11.39 -1.73 -19.85
N ASP A 80 11.39 -1.01 -18.73
CA ASP A 80 11.61 -1.60 -17.41
C ASP A 80 10.28 -2.07 -16.82
N PRO A 81 10.00 -3.38 -16.78
CA PRO A 81 8.75 -3.86 -16.21
C PRO A 81 8.74 -3.65 -14.70
N THR A 82 7.58 -3.33 -14.14
CA THR A 82 7.31 -3.38 -12.71
C THR A 82 6.31 -4.50 -12.40
N THR A 83 5.98 -4.74 -11.13
CA THR A 83 5.06 -5.83 -10.77
C THR A 83 3.67 -5.56 -11.34
N SER A 84 3.11 -6.57 -12.00
CA SER A 84 1.73 -6.57 -12.53
C SER A 84 0.88 -7.60 -11.81
N ASP A 85 -0.46 -7.56 -11.99
CA ASP A 85 -1.35 -8.54 -11.35
C ASP A 85 -1.00 -9.99 -11.72
N ALA A 86 -0.52 -10.23 -12.94
CA ALA A 86 -0.07 -11.54 -13.41
C ALA A 86 1.18 -12.05 -12.69
N ASP A 87 1.90 -11.19 -11.97
CA ASP A 87 3.09 -11.52 -11.19
C ASP A 87 2.76 -11.86 -9.72
N ILE A 88 1.50 -11.76 -9.30
CA ILE A 88 1.07 -12.07 -7.94
C ILE A 88 0.81 -13.57 -7.82
N VAL A 89 1.34 -14.17 -6.76
CA VAL A 89 1.17 -15.58 -6.39
C VAL A 89 0.04 -15.72 -5.38
N HIS A 90 -0.09 -14.75 -4.45
CA HIS A 90 -1.04 -14.85 -3.36
C HIS A 90 -1.47 -13.48 -2.84
N ARG A 91 -2.76 -13.28 -2.60
CA ARG A 91 -3.26 -12.10 -1.88
C ARG A 91 -3.16 -12.33 -0.37
N ARG A 92 -2.45 -11.46 0.33
CA ARG A 92 -2.19 -11.52 1.78
C ARG A 92 -2.87 -10.39 2.55
N TRP A 93 -3.29 -9.34 1.83
CA TRP A 93 -3.87 -8.14 2.41
C TRP A 93 -5.13 -7.71 1.64
N LEU A 94 -6.17 -7.37 2.40
CA LEU A 94 -7.28 -6.53 1.96
C LEU A 94 -6.95 -5.08 2.37
N PRO A 95 -6.59 -4.21 1.41
CA PRO A 95 -6.30 -2.80 1.68
C PRO A 95 -7.56 -1.95 1.65
N VAL A 96 -7.88 -1.29 2.77
CA VAL A 96 -8.91 -0.25 2.85
C VAL A 96 -8.20 1.08 3.01
N ASP A 97 -8.36 1.96 2.02
CA ASP A 97 -7.80 3.32 2.00
C ASP A 97 -8.94 4.30 2.20
N LEU A 98 -8.78 5.23 3.13
CA LEU A 98 -9.73 6.27 3.43
C LEU A 98 -9.07 7.63 3.21
N ASP A 99 -9.62 8.40 2.28
CA ASP A 99 -9.19 9.75 2.00
C ASP A 99 -10.31 10.76 2.31
N PRO A 100 -9.99 11.89 2.96
CA PRO A 100 -10.96 12.95 3.10
C PRO A 100 -11.25 13.62 1.74
N VAL A 101 -12.50 14.04 1.56
CA VAL A 101 -12.96 14.74 0.36
C VAL A 101 -12.36 16.15 0.35
N ARG A 102 -11.39 16.38 -0.53
CA ARG A 102 -10.67 17.65 -0.67
C ARG A 102 -10.29 17.94 -2.12
N PRO A 103 -9.98 19.20 -2.47
CA PRO A 103 -9.48 19.53 -3.80
C PRO A 103 -8.21 18.74 -4.14
N SER A 104 -8.11 18.26 -5.38
CA SER A 104 -6.97 17.50 -5.85
C SER A 104 -5.66 18.29 -5.71
N GLY A 105 -4.61 17.63 -5.20
CA GLY A 105 -3.29 18.25 -4.99
C GLY A 105 -3.17 19.11 -3.73
N VAL A 106 -4.22 19.19 -2.90
CA VAL A 106 -4.22 19.88 -1.60
C VAL A 106 -4.13 18.85 -0.49
N SER A 107 -3.26 19.07 0.50
CA SER A 107 -3.18 18.22 1.70
C SER A 107 -4.41 18.39 2.59
N SER A 108 -4.76 17.38 3.38
CA SER A 108 -5.83 17.53 4.38
C SER A 108 -5.44 18.55 5.45
N THR A 109 -6.45 19.27 5.93
CA THR A 109 -6.41 19.94 7.23
C THR A 109 -6.43 18.92 8.36
N ASP A 110 -6.02 19.34 9.57
CA ASP A 110 -6.07 18.49 10.76
C ASP A 110 -7.48 17.92 11.00
N ALA A 111 -8.53 18.72 10.79
CA ALA A 111 -9.91 18.30 10.98
C ALA A 111 -10.37 17.24 9.96
N GLU A 112 -9.97 17.39 8.69
CA GLU A 112 -10.23 16.41 7.62
C GLU A 112 -9.47 15.10 7.88
N HIS A 113 -8.22 15.20 8.31
CA HIS A 113 -7.40 14.04 8.65
C HIS A 113 -7.96 13.28 9.86
N GLU A 114 -8.33 13.98 10.93
CA GLU A 114 -9.02 13.38 12.08
C GLU A 114 -10.35 12.73 11.69
N ALA A 115 -11.09 13.31 10.74
CA ALA A 115 -12.32 12.70 10.25
C ALA A 115 -12.05 11.35 9.56
N ALA A 116 -10.99 11.26 8.75
CA ALA A 116 -10.57 10.00 8.13
C ALA A 116 -10.15 8.95 9.17
N LEU A 117 -9.42 9.35 10.22
CA LEU A 117 -9.04 8.44 11.32
C LEU A 117 -10.27 7.93 12.10
N ARG A 118 -11.21 8.82 12.44
CA ARG A 118 -12.48 8.43 13.09
C ARG A 118 -13.29 7.47 12.23
N LYS A 119 -13.36 7.72 10.92
CA LYS A 119 -14.05 6.83 9.97
C LYS A 119 -13.37 5.45 9.89
N ALA A 120 -12.05 5.41 9.90
CA ALA A 120 -11.30 4.16 9.94
C ALA A 120 -11.58 3.36 11.22
N ASP A 121 -11.71 4.02 12.36
CA ASP A 121 -12.08 3.37 13.62
C ASP A 121 -13.52 2.81 13.58
N GLU A 122 -14.46 3.55 12.99
CA GLU A 122 -15.84 3.11 12.77
C GLU A 122 -15.91 1.86 11.90
N ILE A 123 -15.24 1.88 10.73
CA ILE A 123 -15.14 0.71 9.84
C ILE A 123 -14.51 -0.47 10.57
N ALA A 124 -13.44 -0.23 11.33
CA ALA A 124 -12.73 -1.30 12.02
C ALA A 124 -13.57 -1.96 13.12
N LEU A 125 -14.38 -1.17 13.84
CA LEU A 125 -15.34 -1.68 14.81
C LEU A 125 -16.41 -2.54 14.12
N TRP A 126 -17.04 -2.01 13.07
CA TRP A 126 -18.08 -2.72 12.33
C TRP A 126 -17.57 -4.04 11.74
N LEU A 127 -16.39 -4.03 11.11
CA LEU A 127 -15.78 -5.24 10.56
C LEU A 127 -15.45 -6.26 11.66
N SER A 128 -15.03 -5.82 12.85
CA SER A 128 -14.82 -6.71 14.00
C SER A 128 -16.13 -7.38 14.43
N GLU A 129 -17.26 -6.67 14.39
CA GLU A 129 -18.59 -7.26 14.66
C GLU A 129 -19.01 -8.26 13.59
N GLN A 130 -18.53 -8.09 12.35
CA GLN A 130 -18.69 -9.07 11.27
C GLN A 130 -17.69 -10.24 11.35
N GLY A 131 -16.84 -10.29 12.37
CA GLY A 131 -15.87 -11.36 12.61
C GLY A 131 -14.53 -11.20 11.88
N PHE A 132 -14.22 -10.02 11.34
CA PHE A 132 -12.88 -9.75 10.81
C PHE A 132 -11.84 -9.70 11.93
N PRO A 133 -10.60 -10.14 11.66
CA PRO A 133 -9.50 -9.97 12.60
C PRO A 133 -9.13 -8.50 12.76
N ALA A 134 -8.35 -8.17 13.79
CA ALA A 134 -7.81 -6.82 13.94
C ALA A 134 -6.92 -6.43 12.73
N PRO A 135 -7.12 -5.23 12.14
CA PRO A 135 -6.27 -4.76 11.04
C PRO A 135 -4.96 -4.18 11.56
N ILE A 136 -3.96 -4.08 10.68
CA ILE A 136 -2.94 -3.04 10.84
C ILE A 136 -3.61 -1.69 10.53
N ARG A 137 -3.55 -0.77 11.49
CA ARG A 137 -3.97 0.63 11.30
C ARG A 137 -2.74 1.48 11.03
N ALA A 138 -2.82 2.38 10.06
CA ALA A 138 -1.76 3.32 9.79
C ALA A 138 -2.31 4.64 9.26
N ASP A 139 -1.56 5.70 9.53
CA ASP A 139 -1.76 7.01 8.95
C ASP A 139 -1.11 7.05 7.56
N SER A 140 -1.88 7.38 6.53
CA SER A 140 -1.37 7.51 5.16
C SER A 140 -0.66 8.85 4.92
N GLY A 141 -0.70 9.76 5.90
CA GLY A 141 -0.21 11.14 5.90
C GLY A 141 -1.35 12.14 5.69
N ASN A 142 -2.37 11.75 4.94
CA ASN A 142 -3.48 12.59 4.52
C ASN A 142 -4.85 11.98 4.88
N GLY A 143 -4.85 10.71 5.27
CA GLY A 143 -6.02 9.88 5.47
C GLY A 143 -5.64 8.68 6.32
N ALA A 144 -6.37 7.58 6.18
CA ALA A 144 -6.20 6.42 7.03
C ALA A 144 -6.17 5.12 6.21
N HIS A 145 -5.31 4.20 6.64
CA HIS A 145 -5.21 2.87 6.07
C HIS A 145 -5.63 1.81 7.09
N LEU A 146 -6.43 0.85 6.65
CA LEU A 146 -6.65 -0.43 7.34
C LEU A 146 -6.18 -1.57 6.43
N LEU A 147 -5.31 -2.44 6.96
CA LEU A 147 -4.86 -3.64 6.26
C LEU A 147 -5.31 -4.88 7.03
N TYR A 148 -6.23 -5.64 6.43
CA TYR A 148 -6.72 -6.90 6.97
C TYR A 148 -5.99 -8.08 6.36
N ARG A 149 -5.54 -9.03 7.19
CA ARG A 149 -4.97 -10.28 6.69
C ARG A 149 -6.05 -11.10 6.00
N ILE A 150 -5.73 -11.58 4.80
CA ILE A 150 -6.56 -12.48 4.01
C ILE A 150 -5.71 -13.60 3.43
N ASP A 151 -6.36 -14.68 3.03
CA ASP A 151 -5.73 -15.82 2.38
C ASP A 151 -6.50 -16.16 1.10
N LEU A 152 -6.22 -15.41 0.01
CA LEU A 152 -6.93 -15.54 -1.25
C LEU A 152 -5.97 -15.78 -2.44
N PRO A 153 -6.43 -16.52 -3.48
CA PRO A 153 -5.72 -16.57 -4.75
C PRO A 153 -5.62 -15.18 -5.42
N PRO A 154 -4.69 -14.98 -6.38
CA PRO A 154 -4.57 -13.73 -7.13
C PRO A 154 -5.86 -13.35 -7.86
N ASP A 155 -6.49 -14.33 -8.50
CA ASP A 155 -7.84 -14.24 -9.05
C ASP A 155 -8.84 -14.67 -7.97
N ASP A 156 -9.40 -13.68 -7.29
CA ASP A 156 -10.33 -13.83 -6.19
C ASP A 156 -11.80 -13.80 -6.64
N GLY A 157 -12.07 -13.86 -7.95
CA GLY A 157 -13.42 -13.75 -8.51
C GLY A 157 -14.09 -12.39 -8.25
N GLY A 158 -13.32 -11.35 -7.92
CA GLY A 158 -13.84 -10.03 -7.61
C GLY A 158 -14.27 -9.84 -6.14
N LEU A 159 -13.93 -10.77 -5.25
CA LEU A 159 -14.28 -10.68 -3.83
C LEU A 159 -13.75 -9.41 -3.17
N VAL A 160 -12.46 -9.08 -3.34
CA VAL A 160 -11.88 -7.85 -2.77
C VAL A 160 -12.60 -6.61 -3.30
N LYS A 161 -12.91 -6.58 -4.60
CA LYS A 161 -13.67 -5.46 -5.20
C LYS A 161 -15.06 -5.33 -4.57
N GLY A 162 -15.77 -6.44 -4.37
CA GLY A 162 -17.09 -6.45 -3.73
C GLY A 162 -17.04 -5.96 -2.28
N VAL A 163 -16.02 -6.35 -1.52
CA VAL A 163 -15.82 -5.87 -0.14
C VAL A 163 -15.58 -4.37 -0.13
N LEU A 164 -14.67 -3.84 -0.95
CA LEU A 164 -14.39 -2.40 -1.00
C LEU A 164 -15.62 -1.59 -1.43
N ALA A 165 -16.38 -2.06 -2.43
CA ALA A 165 -17.62 -1.42 -2.85
C ALA A 165 -18.70 -1.43 -1.75
N THR A 166 -18.74 -2.48 -0.92
CA THR A 166 -19.65 -2.55 0.22
C THR A 166 -19.25 -1.54 1.30
N LEU A 167 -17.95 -1.44 1.61
CA LEU A 167 -17.44 -0.46 2.57
C LEU A 167 -17.68 0.98 2.10
N ASP A 168 -17.43 1.26 0.82
CA ASP A 168 -17.74 2.55 0.20
C ASP A 168 -19.23 2.90 0.34
N ALA A 169 -20.13 1.99 -0.03
CA ALA A 169 -21.57 2.22 0.06
C ALA A 169 -22.09 2.43 1.49
N LEU A 170 -21.42 1.87 2.50
CA LEU A 170 -21.84 1.98 3.90
C LEU A 170 -21.23 3.19 4.62
N PHE A 171 -20.00 3.58 4.26
CA PHE A 171 -19.19 4.46 5.10
C PHE A 171 -18.69 5.73 4.41
N SER A 172 -18.64 5.77 3.07
CA SER A 172 -18.29 6.99 2.35
C SER A 172 -19.38 8.04 2.52
N ASP A 173 -18.96 9.29 2.71
CA ASP A 173 -19.83 10.45 2.84
C ASP A 173 -19.17 11.71 2.24
N ASP A 174 -19.80 12.87 2.44
CA ASP A 174 -19.30 14.15 1.93
C ASP A 174 -17.95 14.58 2.54
N ALA A 175 -17.49 13.91 3.61
CA ALA A 175 -16.25 14.23 4.31
C ALA A 175 -15.13 13.21 4.05
N VAL A 176 -15.43 11.91 3.95
CA VAL A 176 -14.43 10.84 3.77
C VAL A 176 -14.94 9.80 2.78
N THR A 177 -14.07 9.34 1.89
CA THR A 177 -14.36 8.28 0.91
C THR A 177 -13.45 7.07 1.09
N VAL A 178 -13.99 5.87 0.87
CA VAL A 178 -13.23 4.62 0.76
C VAL A 178 -12.79 4.41 -0.70
N ASP A 179 -11.49 4.26 -0.95
CA ASP A 179 -10.99 4.05 -2.33
C ASP A 179 -11.26 2.62 -2.83
N THR A 180 -12.22 2.49 -3.72
CA THR A 180 -12.60 1.22 -4.37
C THR A 180 -11.65 0.78 -5.48
N ALA A 181 -10.74 1.66 -5.94
CA ALA A 181 -9.77 1.33 -6.98
C ALA A 181 -8.64 0.43 -6.49
N ASN A 182 -8.50 0.23 -5.17
CA ASN A 182 -7.45 -0.57 -4.54
C ASN A 182 -7.64 -2.10 -4.62
N SER A 183 -8.54 -2.58 -5.50
CA SER A 183 -8.89 -4.00 -5.58
C SER A 183 -7.93 -4.88 -6.39
N ASN A 184 -7.04 -4.31 -7.21
CA ASN A 184 -6.16 -5.11 -8.07
C ASN A 184 -5.07 -5.83 -7.27
N ALA A 185 -4.59 -6.99 -7.76
CA ALA A 185 -3.71 -7.87 -6.99
C ALA A 185 -2.33 -7.25 -6.70
N ALA A 186 -1.75 -6.55 -7.67
CA ALA A 186 -0.44 -5.92 -7.58
C ALA A 186 -0.51 -4.48 -7.05
N ARG A 187 -1.54 -4.15 -6.26
CA ARG A 187 -1.67 -2.84 -5.64
C ARG A 187 -0.39 -2.50 -4.86
N ILE A 188 0.22 -1.38 -5.23
CA ILE A 188 1.29 -0.77 -4.46
C ILE A 188 0.69 0.01 -3.31
N TRP A 189 1.42 0.09 -2.21
CA TRP A 189 0.94 0.69 -0.97
C TRP A 189 2.04 1.45 -0.28
N LYS A 190 1.69 2.55 0.40
CA LYS A 190 2.67 3.41 1.05
C LYS A 190 3.54 2.61 2.01
N LEU A 191 4.85 2.77 1.91
CA LEU A 191 5.79 2.19 2.86
C LEU A 191 5.78 3.01 4.14
N TYR A 192 5.18 2.49 5.20
CA TYR A 192 5.08 3.23 6.45
C TYR A 192 6.45 3.56 7.05
N GLY A 193 6.56 4.78 7.58
CA GLY A 193 7.80 5.31 8.13
C GLY A 193 8.67 6.08 7.13
N THR A 194 8.19 6.30 5.90
CA THR A 194 8.76 7.26 4.94
C THR A 194 7.93 8.55 4.91
N CYS A 195 8.54 9.65 4.49
CA CYS A 195 7.89 10.94 4.29
C CYS A 195 7.06 10.94 2.99
N SER A 196 6.13 11.89 2.86
CA SER A 196 5.37 12.18 1.62
C SER A 196 5.03 13.66 1.54
#